data_AF-A0A260Z525-F1
#
_entry.id   AF-A0A260Z525-F1
#
_cell.length_a   1.000
_cell.length_b   1.000
_cell.length_c   1.000
_cell.angle_alpha   90.00
_cell.angle_beta   90.00
_cell.angle_gamma   90.00
#
_symmetry.space_group_name_H-M   'P 1'
#
loop_
_entity.id
_entity.type
_entity.pdbx_description
1 polymer ?
#
loop_
_entity_poly.entity_id
_entity_poly.type
_entity_poly.pdbx_seq_one_letter_code
_entity_poly.pdbx_strand_id
1 'polypeptide(L)'
;MNFIPLQYESLKAVLLYMDANIRFKISQRLPTIRITEKVVPLRQIKMENDFGGTKSDLDQYGFRISPGHSVLTPGDVSFRDMIGHEFPFDTIIFERMIREELKSYEKALLLRTNSETDGITTTGNLEGNLADMYLRNGLVMRLDSLKYKIDHLYTKLLPFECRRFNLKPPYVCYIQLTIQTEKEKQIERFPYKIKLYEAMKRLNTLLFGGRRSLILAERFCLPIQSTILRLPVGFKVGTKQLRDLSLIEIDRYNNLPSILDSSFHPLDLISIYVMNANDVQHPMVSSAKTLIISGFNFDVDVGTTIRNCSNQQVMFDSRLMTVTAEQ
;
A
#
# COMPACT_ATOMS: atom_id res chain seq x y z
N MET A 1 48.89 2.31 15.76
CA MET A 1 47.54 2.79 16.15
C MET A 1 46.73 1.59 16.61
N ASN A 2 46.39 1.51 17.89
CA ASN A 2 45.46 0.50 18.39
C ASN A 2 44.04 0.91 17.94
N PHE A 3 43.49 0.21 16.95
CA PHE A 3 42.08 0.33 16.59
C PHE A 3 41.26 -0.23 17.75
N ILE A 4 40.76 0.63 18.62
CA ILE A 4 39.73 0.26 19.59
C ILE A 4 38.44 0.12 18.76
N PRO A 5 37.86 -1.09 18.63
CA PRO A 5 36.58 -1.25 17.96
C PRO A 5 35.55 -0.40 18.71
N LEU A 6 34.70 0.34 17.99
CA LEU A 6 33.55 0.98 18.64
C LEU A 6 32.80 -0.08 19.44
N GLN A 7 32.53 0.22 20.71
CA GLN A 7 31.66 -0.61 21.54
C GLN A 7 30.34 -0.82 20.80
N TYR A 8 29.75 -2.00 20.93
CA TYR A 8 28.61 -2.44 20.12
C TYR A 8 27.46 -1.40 20.07
N GLU A 9 27.12 -0.80 21.21
CA GLU A 9 26.10 0.26 21.29
C GLU A 9 26.52 1.56 20.58
N SER A 10 27.78 1.96 20.69
CA SER A 10 28.30 3.13 19.99
C SER A 10 28.34 2.93 18.47
N LEU A 11 28.71 1.73 18.01
CA LEU A 11 28.68 1.37 16.59
C LEU A 11 27.24 1.38 16.06
N LYS A 12 26.28 0.85 16.82
CA LYS A 12 24.86 0.87 16.47
C LYS A 12 24.32 2.30 16.37
N ALA A 13 24.66 3.17 17.31
CA ALA A 13 24.28 4.59 17.25
C ALA A 13 24.88 5.28 16.01
N VAL A 14 26.16 5.07 15.74
CA VAL A 14 26.83 5.62 14.54
C VAL A 14 26.14 5.13 13.27
N LEU A 15 25.89 3.83 13.15
CA LEU A 15 25.21 3.25 11.99
C LEU A 15 23.74 3.70 11.90
N LEU A 16 23.05 4.00 13.01
CA LEU A 16 21.68 4.52 12.96
C LEU A 16 21.59 5.88 12.25
N TYR A 17 22.57 6.76 12.50
CA TYR A 17 22.60 8.12 11.95
C TYR A 17 23.46 8.25 10.70
N MET A 18 24.26 7.24 10.36
CA MET A 18 25.07 7.20 9.15
C MET A 18 24.21 7.08 7.88
N ASP A 19 24.64 7.73 6.82
CA ASP A 19 24.03 7.60 5.50
C ASP A 19 24.04 6.13 5.03
N ALA A 20 22.90 5.66 4.51
CA ALA A 20 22.71 4.26 4.18
C ALA A 20 23.78 3.72 3.22
N ASN A 21 24.21 4.52 2.24
CA ASN A 21 25.20 4.12 1.26
C ASN A 21 26.55 3.88 1.92
N ILE A 22 26.90 4.71 2.90
CA ILE A 22 28.12 4.57 3.67
C ILE A 22 28.04 3.30 4.52
N ARG A 23 26.90 3.02 5.15
CA ARG A 23 26.67 1.80 5.93
C ARG A 23 26.85 0.53 5.09
N PHE A 24 26.22 0.48 3.92
CA PHE A 24 26.31 -0.68 3.02
C PHE A 24 27.72 -0.85 2.46
N LYS A 25 28.39 0.23 2.05
CA LYS A 25 29.78 0.15 1.57
C LYS A 25 30.72 -0.30 2.70
N ILE A 26 30.51 0.18 3.91
CA ILE A 26 31.27 -0.25 5.09
C ILE A 26 30.97 -1.71 5.42
N SER A 27 29.71 -2.15 5.40
CA SER A 27 29.35 -3.54 5.73
C SER A 27 29.82 -4.55 4.68
N GLN A 28 29.94 -4.15 3.42
CA GLN A 28 30.55 -4.95 2.35
C GLN A 28 32.07 -5.05 2.50
N ARG A 29 32.75 -3.96 2.89
CA ARG A 29 34.22 -3.92 3.04
C ARG A 29 34.71 -4.45 4.39
N LEU A 30 33.89 -4.35 5.44
CA LEU A 30 34.17 -4.76 6.80
C LEU A 30 33.07 -5.73 7.27
N PRO A 31 33.22 -7.03 6.99
CA PRO A 31 32.23 -8.05 7.37
C PRO A 31 31.93 -8.08 8.88
N THR A 32 32.86 -7.63 9.72
CA THR A 32 32.69 -7.51 11.18
C THR A 32 31.62 -6.50 11.60
N ILE A 33 31.40 -5.45 10.80
CA ILE A 33 30.37 -4.42 11.06
C ILE A 33 29.00 -4.86 10.51
N ARG A 34 28.98 -5.84 9.60
CA ARG A 34 27.77 -6.33 8.93
C ARG A 34 26.70 -6.84 9.88
N ILE A 35 27.09 -7.42 11.03
CA ILE A 35 26.15 -7.87 12.05
C ILE A 35 25.44 -6.67 12.69
N THR A 36 26.21 -5.64 13.07
CA THR A 36 25.68 -4.42 13.70
C THR A 36 24.90 -3.55 12.71
N GLU A 37 25.32 -3.49 11.45
CA GLU A 37 24.61 -2.78 10.38
C GLU A 37 23.24 -3.41 10.12
N LYS A 38 23.17 -4.74 10.06
CA LYS A 38 21.90 -5.46 9.93
C LYS A 38 20.92 -5.15 11.07
N VAL A 39 21.36 -4.93 12.30
CA VAL A 39 20.41 -4.65 13.41
C VAL A 39 19.97 -3.18 13.47
N VAL A 40 20.49 -2.31 12.59
CA VAL A 40 20.05 -0.92 12.51
C VAL A 40 18.84 -0.81 11.57
N PRO A 41 17.70 -0.27 12.03
CA PRO A 41 16.50 -0.18 11.20
C PRO A 41 16.71 0.78 10.03
N LEU A 42 16.31 0.34 8.83
CA LEU A 42 16.25 1.16 7.62
C LEU A 42 15.16 2.23 7.77
N ARG A 43 15.36 3.44 7.21
CA ARG A 43 14.41 4.55 7.40
C ARG A 43 13.03 4.18 6.86
N GLN A 44 13.00 3.42 5.77
CA GLN A 44 11.77 2.90 5.19
C GLN A 44 11.00 1.98 6.15
N ILE A 45 11.66 1.05 6.85
CA ILE A 45 11.00 0.15 7.80
C ILE A 45 10.44 0.94 8.98
N LYS A 46 11.19 1.93 9.48
CA LYS A 46 10.70 2.83 10.53
C LYS A 46 9.46 3.59 10.07
N MET A 47 9.53 4.18 8.87
CA MET A 47 8.40 4.90 8.29
C MET A 47 7.18 3.99 8.12
N GLU A 48 7.36 2.77 7.59
CA GLU A 48 6.27 1.78 7.48
C GLU A 48 5.66 1.47 8.84
N ASN A 49 6.47 1.25 9.88
CA ASN A 49 5.98 1.01 11.24
C ASN A 49 5.22 2.22 11.81
N ASP A 50 5.67 3.44 11.55
CA ASP A 50 5.01 4.68 11.98
C ASP A 50 3.61 4.81 11.32
N PHE A 51 3.46 4.32 10.08
CA PHE A 51 2.20 4.22 9.35
C PHE A 51 1.39 2.93 9.62
N GLY A 52 1.76 2.14 10.64
CA GLY A 52 1.00 0.96 11.07
C GLY A 52 1.50 -0.38 10.54
N GLY A 53 2.61 -0.39 9.80
CA GLY A 53 3.27 -1.58 9.28
C GLY A 53 2.89 -1.93 7.84
N THR A 54 3.33 -3.10 7.38
CA THR A 54 2.98 -3.65 6.06
C THR A 54 1.62 -4.34 6.09
N LYS A 55 0.82 -4.18 5.03
CA LYS A 55 -0.48 -4.85 4.84
C LYS A 55 -0.39 -6.26 4.26
N SER A 56 0.82 -6.70 3.89
CA SER A 56 1.10 -8.01 3.31
C SER A 56 1.92 -8.85 4.27
N ASP A 57 1.74 -10.18 4.18
CA ASP A 57 2.65 -11.13 4.79
C ASP A 57 4.04 -11.01 4.13
N LEU A 58 5.09 -11.44 4.84
CA LEU A 58 6.44 -11.54 4.29
C LEU A 58 6.87 -13.00 4.21
N ASP A 59 7.61 -13.36 3.16
CA ASP A 59 8.27 -14.66 3.07
C ASP A 59 9.52 -14.72 3.98
N GLN A 60 10.22 -15.86 3.97
CA GLN A 60 11.41 -16.08 4.79
C GLN A 60 12.59 -15.13 4.47
N TYR A 61 12.57 -14.47 3.32
CA TYR A 61 13.61 -13.55 2.86
C TYR A 61 13.16 -12.08 2.93
N GLY A 62 11.89 -11.80 3.23
CA GLY A 62 11.33 -10.47 3.34
C GLY A 62 10.60 -9.97 2.08
N PHE A 63 10.31 -10.84 1.11
CA PHE A 63 9.43 -10.49 -0.01
C PHE A 63 7.99 -10.41 0.46
N ARG A 64 7.26 -9.39 0.00
CA ARG A 64 5.82 -9.27 0.26
C ARG A 64 5.09 -10.38 -0.48
N ILE A 65 4.26 -11.12 0.25
CA ILE A 65 3.41 -12.18 -0.25
C ILE A 65 1.98 -11.95 0.23
N SER A 66 1.02 -12.44 -0.54
CA SER A 66 -0.41 -12.29 -0.23
C SER A 66 -1.11 -13.65 -0.23
N PRO A 67 -0.70 -14.60 0.64
CA PRO A 67 -1.22 -15.97 0.62
C PRO A 67 -2.73 -16.04 0.83
N GLY A 68 -3.34 -15.01 1.43
CA GLY A 68 -4.77 -14.92 1.58
C GLY A 68 -5.53 -14.72 0.26
N HIS A 69 -4.95 -14.14 -0.79
CA HIS A 69 -5.72 -13.69 -1.97
C HIS A 69 -6.46 -14.79 -2.74
N SER A 70 -6.04 -16.05 -2.60
CA SER A 70 -6.68 -17.21 -3.22
C SER A 70 -7.40 -18.14 -2.24
N VAL A 71 -7.13 -18.01 -0.94
CA VAL A 71 -7.68 -18.89 0.09
C VAL A 71 -9.01 -18.31 0.59
N LEU A 72 -10.09 -19.07 0.42
CA LEU A 72 -11.42 -18.74 0.96
C LEU A 72 -11.78 -19.66 2.12
N THR A 73 -12.29 -19.06 3.19
CA THR A 73 -12.86 -19.77 4.35
C THR A 73 -14.35 -19.45 4.47
N PRO A 74 -15.17 -20.32 5.11
CA PRO A 74 -16.60 -20.07 5.27
C PRO A 74 -16.90 -18.68 5.85
N GLY A 75 -17.81 -17.94 5.21
CA GLY A 75 -18.15 -16.56 5.56
C GLY A 75 -17.29 -15.49 4.89
N ASP A 76 -16.16 -15.85 4.25
CA ASP A 76 -15.40 -14.89 3.45
C ASP A 76 -16.19 -14.45 2.21
N VAL A 77 -16.04 -13.18 1.84
CA VAL A 77 -16.65 -12.62 0.64
C VAL A 77 -15.54 -12.16 -0.28
N SER A 78 -15.40 -12.86 -1.40
CA SER A 78 -14.39 -12.58 -2.40
C SER A 78 -14.95 -11.65 -3.45
N PHE A 79 -14.26 -10.55 -3.66
CA PHE A 79 -14.54 -9.66 -4.74
C PHE A 79 -13.43 -9.78 -5.79
N ARG A 80 -13.26 -10.98 -6.34
CA ARG A 80 -12.12 -11.36 -7.19
C ARG A 80 -11.67 -10.24 -8.13
N ASP A 81 -10.37 -10.02 -8.15
CA ASP A 81 -9.71 -9.28 -9.21
C ASP A 81 -9.30 -10.27 -10.30
N MET A 82 -9.92 -10.23 -11.49
CA MET A 82 -9.40 -10.97 -12.65
C MET A 82 -8.04 -10.41 -13.11
N ILE A 83 -7.64 -9.22 -12.63
CA ILE A 83 -6.40 -8.52 -13.00
C ILE A 83 -5.35 -8.64 -11.88
N GLY A 84 -5.60 -9.46 -10.85
CA GLY A 84 -4.68 -9.76 -9.76
C GLY A 84 -3.49 -10.63 -10.17
N HIS A 85 -2.85 -10.34 -11.31
CA HIS A 85 -1.47 -10.75 -11.49
C HIS A 85 -0.68 -10.10 -10.35
N GLU A 86 -0.28 -10.91 -9.39
CA GLU A 86 0.80 -10.59 -8.47
C GLU A 86 1.92 -9.99 -9.31
N PHE A 87 2.12 -8.67 -9.26
CA PHE A 87 3.30 -8.08 -9.86
C PHE A 87 4.47 -8.78 -9.15
N PRO A 88 5.25 -9.62 -9.84
CA PRO A 88 6.14 -10.52 -9.14
C PRO A 88 7.38 -9.71 -8.73
N PHE A 89 7.29 -9.13 -7.52
CA PHE A 89 8.28 -8.25 -6.93
C PHE A 89 9.59 -8.99 -6.57
N ASP A 90 9.67 -10.28 -6.85
CA ASP A 90 10.81 -11.16 -6.58
C ASP A 90 11.51 -11.64 -7.86
N THR A 91 11.14 -11.10 -9.03
CA THR A 91 11.76 -11.46 -10.31
C THR A 91 13.13 -10.83 -10.53
N ILE A 92 13.95 -11.50 -11.34
CA ILE A 92 15.25 -10.98 -11.80
C ILE A 92 15.09 -9.66 -12.56
N ILE A 93 14.00 -9.51 -13.35
CA ILE A 93 13.71 -8.28 -14.09
C ILE A 93 13.48 -7.13 -13.12
N PHE A 94 12.67 -7.35 -12.07
CA PHE A 94 12.41 -6.34 -11.05
C PHE A 94 13.68 -5.99 -10.26
N GLU A 95 14.49 -6.99 -9.88
CA GLU A 95 15.80 -6.75 -9.24
C GLU A 95 16.70 -5.86 -10.10
N ARG A 96 16.80 -6.17 -11.40
CA ARG A 96 17.62 -5.42 -12.35
C ARG A 96 17.16 -3.98 -12.48
N MET A 97 15.85 -3.76 -12.61
CA MET A 97 15.25 -2.43 -12.66
C MET A 97 15.60 -1.60 -11.42
N ILE A 98 15.46 -2.18 -10.21
CA ILE A 98 15.82 -1.50 -8.95
C ILE A 98 17.32 -1.15 -8.93
N ARG A 99 18.19 -2.05 -9.39
CA ARG A 99 19.65 -1.82 -9.44
C ARG A 99 20.01 -0.72 -10.44
N GLU A 100 19.35 -0.66 -11.59
CA GLU A 100 19.56 0.39 -12.59
C GLU A 100 19.10 1.76 -12.04
N GLU A 101 17.93 1.83 -11.40
CA GLU A 101 17.45 3.04 -10.73
C GLU A 101 18.42 3.51 -9.63
N LEU A 102 18.88 2.58 -8.78
CA LEU A 102 19.82 2.86 -7.70
C LEU A 102 21.13 3.44 -8.24
N LYS A 103 21.72 2.82 -9.27
CA LYS A 103 22.95 3.28 -9.91
C LYS A 103 22.80 4.71 -10.45
N SER A 104 21.67 5.04 -11.05
CA SER A 104 21.40 6.39 -11.56
C SER A 104 21.29 7.43 -10.45
N TYR A 105 20.61 7.13 -9.34
CA TYR A 105 20.51 8.07 -8.21
C TYR A 105 21.83 8.22 -7.44
N GLU A 106 22.62 7.16 -7.28
CA GLU A 106 23.96 7.26 -6.70
C GLU A 106 24.88 8.15 -7.55
N LYS A 107 24.81 8.02 -8.88
CA LYS A 107 25.52 8.90 -9.81
C LYS A 107 25.06 10.36 -9.67
N ALA A 108 23.75 10.60 -9.57
CA ALA A 108 23.21 11.95 -9.34
C ALA A 108 23.72 12.56 -8.02
N LEU A 109 23.73 11.77 -6.94
CA LEU A 109 24.21 12.22 -5.63
C LEU A 109 25.70 12.57 -5.67
N LEU A 110 26.52 11.74 -6.33
CA LEU A 110 27.96 11.99 -6.50
C LEU A 110 28.21 13.28 -7.29
N LEU A 111 27.53 13.46 -8.43
CA LEU A 111 27.67 14.65 -9.26
C LEU A 111 27.38 15.92 -8.46
N ARG A 112 26.31 15.91 -7.66
CA ARG A 112 25.89 17.06 -6.84
C ARG A 112 26.75 17.32 -5.61
N THR A 113 27.44 16.29 -5.11
CA THR A 113 28.33 16.43 -3.95
C THR A 113 29.74 16.89 -4.37
N ASN A 114 30.15 16.56 -5.60
CA ASN A 114 31.45 16.95 -6.15
C ASN A 114 31.44 18.30 -6.91
N SER A 115 30.26 18.86 -7.19
CA SER A 115 30.11 20.18 -7.81
C SER A 115 29.88 21.24 -6.72
N GLU A 116 30.97 21.70 -6.10
CA GLU A 116 30.99 23.11 -5.71
C GLU A 116 31.16 23.92 -6.99
N THR A 117 30.29 24.91 -7.21
CA THR A 117 30.25 25.88 -8.34
C THR A 117 29.73 25.41 -9.71
N ASP A 118 28.87 26.27 -10.25
CA ASP A 118 28.23 26.33 -11.56
C ASP A 118 27.04 25.42 -11.89
N GLY A 119 25.93 26.10 -12.20
CA GLY A 119 24.65 25.54 -12.57
C GLY A 119 24.79 24.56 -13.72
N ILE A 120 24.29 23.35 -13.49
CA ILE A 120 24.15 22.35 -14.55
C ILE A 120 23.00 22.80 -15.45
N THR A 121 23.32 23.55 -16.49
CA THR A 121 22.41 23.77 -17.63
C THR A 121 22.48 22.52 -18.50
N THR A 122 21.50 21.62 -18.38
CA THR A 122 21.36 20.52 -19.36
C THR A 122 20.46 20.96 -20.51
N THR A 123 21.05 21.63 -21.50
CA THR A 123 20.54 21.61 -22.88
C THR A 123 21.34 20.58 -23.66
N GLY A 124 20.80 19.38 -23.77
CA GLY A 124 21.36 18.30 -24.59
C GLY A 124 20.25 17.33 -24.99
N ASN A 125 19.78 17.45 -26.23
CA ASN A 125 18.88 16.48 -26.87
C ASN A 125 19.58 15.13 -26.98
N LEU A 126 19.17 14.13 -26.19
CA LEU A 126 19.66 12.75 -26.27
C LEU A 126 18.54 11.76 -25.90
N GLU A 127 18.29 10.81 -26.80
CA GLU A 127 17.20 9.82 -26.82
C GLU A 127 17.06 9.03 -25.50
N GLY A 128 15.83 8.94 -24.99
CA GLY A 128 15.55 8.56 -23.60
C GLY A 128 15.52 7.06 -23.33
N ASN A 129 16.55 6.54 -22.65
CA ASN A 129 16.45 5.27 -21.92
C ASN A 129 16.05 5.50 -20.43
N LEU A 130 15.55 4.46 -19.77
CA LEU A 130 15.03 4.53 -18.39
C LEU A 130 16.10 5.01 -17.37
N ALA A 131 17.37 4.64 -17.57
CA ALA A 131 18.46 5.03 -16.70
C ALA A 131 18.72 6.56 -16.74
N ASP A 132 18.61 7.17 -17.92
CA ASP A 132 18.76 8.63 -18.08
C ASP A 132 17.59 9.40 -17.45
N MET A 133 16.38 8.85 -17.51
CA MET A 133 15.22 9.41 -16.81
C MET A 133 15.47 9.45 -15.29
N TYR A 134 15.92 8.35 -14.69
CA TYR A 134 16.25 8.31 -13.27
C TYR A 134 17.40 9.27 -12.91
N LEU A 135 18.44 9.36 -13.74
CA LEU A 135 19.55 10.28 -13.50
C LEU A 135 19.07 11.74 -13.51
N ARG A 136 18.29 12.14 -14.52
CA ARG A 136 17.70 13.49 -14.61
C ARG A 136 16.83 13.80 -13.40
N ASN A 137 15.95 12.87 -13.02
CA ASN A 137 15.11 13.01 -11.82
C ASN A 137 15.98 13.19 -10.56
N GLY A 138 17.05 12.42 -10.41
CA GLY A 138 17.96 12.54 -9.27
C GLY A 138 18.69 13.89 -9.19
N LEU A 139 19.05 14.47 -10.34
CA LEU A 139 19.73 15.77 -10.41
C LEU A 139 18.84 16.94 -9.95
N VAL A 140 17.55 16.91 -10.30
CA VAL A 140 16.60 17.99 -9.97
C VAL A 140 15.89 17.81 -8.62
N MET A 141 15.85 16.59 -8.07
CA MET A 141 15.19 16.29 -6.81
C MET A 141 15.87 16.97 -5.60
N ARG A 142 15.13 17.30 -4.53
CA ARG A 142 15.75 17.78 -3.27
C ARG A 142 16.75 16.74 -2.74
N LEU A 143 17.89 17.19 -2.19
CA LEU A 143 18.97 16.28 -1.72
C LEU A 143 18.47 15.25 -0.70
N ASP A 144 17.64 15.65 0.26
CA ASP A 144 17.11 14.71 1.26
C ASP A 144 16.16 13.68 0.64
N SER A 145 15.36 14.10 -0.34
CA SER A 145 14.49 13.20 -1.08
C SER A 145 15.30 12.21 -1.93
N LEU A 146 16.41 12.65 -2.53
CA LEU A 146 17.33 11.78 -3.27
C LEU A 146 17.98 10.74 -2.34
N LYS A 147 18.51 11.18 -1.19
CA LYS A 147 19.08 10.28 -0.17
C LYS A 147 18.05 9.27 0.33
N TYR A 148 16.82 9.71 0.59
CA TYR A 148 15.71 8.84 0.97
C TYR A 148 15.36 7.83 -0.13
N LYS A 149 15.30 8.25 -1.41
CA LYS A 149 15.04 7.34 -2.53
C LYS A 149 16.12 6.26 -2.64
N ILE A 150 17.38 6.64 -2.45
CA ILE A 150 18.48 5.68 -2.44
C ILE A 150 18.32 4.68 -1.28
N ASP A 151 18.11 5.13 -0.04
CA ASP A 151 17.86 4.25 1.13
C ASP A 151 16.66 3.31 0.92
N HIS A 152 15.59 3.82 0.29
CA HIS A 152 14.43 3.02 -0.09
C HIS A 152 14.76 1.91 -1.10
N LEU A 153 15.56 2.21 -2.12
CA LEU A 153 15.97 1.22 -3.11
C LEU A 153 16.87 0.14 -2.50
N TYR A 154 17.77 0.51 -1.57
CA TYR A 154 18.51 -0.47 -0.77
C TYR A 154 17.57 -1.36 0.04
N THR A 155 16.55 -0.79 0.68
CA THR A 155 15.52 -1.56 1.40
C THR A 155 14.79 -2.53 0.47
N LYS A 156 14.49 -2.12 -0.77
CA LYS A 156 13.86 -3.00 -1.78
C LYS A 156 14.78 -4.11 -2.27
N LEU A 157 16.10 -3.92 -2.28
CA LEU A 157 17.07 -4.94 -2.69
C LEU A 157 17.37 -5.96 -1.58
N LEU A 158 17.12 -5.60 -0.32
CA LEU A 158 17.43 -6.44 0.83
C LEU A 158 16.83 -7.86 0.73
N PRO A 159 15.55 -8.08 0.34
CA PRO A 159 15.02 -9.43 0.18
C PRO A 159 15.76 -10.27 -0.87
N PHE A 160 16.23 -9.64 -1.95
CA PHE A 160 17.04 -10.32 -2.97
C PHE A 160 18.40 -10.76 -2.44
N GLU A 161 19.05 -9.92 -1.63
CA GLU A 161 20.30 -10.30 -0.97
C GLU A 161 20.08 -11.41 0.06
N CYS A 162 19.02 -11.31 0.85
CA CYS A 162 18.60 -12.36 1.78
C CYS A 162 18.40 -13.69 1.06
N ARG A 163 17.65 -13.71 -0.05
CA ARG A 163 17.46 -14.91 -0.88
C ARG A 163 18.76 -15.44 -1.47
N ARG A 164 19.60 -14.55 -2.04
CA ARG A 164 20.86 -14.94 -2.71
C ARG A 164 21.87 -15.60 -1.76
N PHE A 165 21.92 -15.13 -0.52
CA PHE A 165 22.88 -15.62 0.49
C PHE A 165 22.23 -16.50 1.56
N ASN A 166 20.97 -16.90 1.36
CA ASN A 166 20.17 -17.65 2.33
C ASN A 166 20.21 -17.05 3.76
N LEU A 167 20.05 -15.73 3.84
CA LEU A 167 20.05 -14.97 5.08
C LEU A 167 18.62 -14.68 5.54
N LYS A 168 18.43 -14.69 6.86
CA LYS A 168 17.21 -14.15 7.45
C LYS A 168 17.19 -12.62 7.35
N PRO A 169 16.01 -11.99 7.19
CA PRO A 169 15.87 -10.55 7.27
C PRO A 169 16.41 -9.97 8.58
N PRO A 170 16.92 -8.74 8.55
CA PRO A 170 17.42 -8.01 9.72
C PRO A 170 16.33 -7.56 10.72
N TYR A 171 15.12 -8.09 10.63
CA TYR A 171 13.97 -7.67 11.43
C TYR A 171 13.08 -8.85 11.79
N VAL A 172 12.31 -8.68 12.87
CA VAL A 172 11.33 -9.65 13.34
C VAL A 172 9.94 -9.09 13.03
N CYS A 173 9.08 -9.93 12.46
CA CYS A 173 7.71 -9.54 12.13
C CYS A 173 6.79 -9.73 13.34
N TYR A 174 5.90 -8.76 13.54
CA TYR A 174 4.80 -8.82 14.49
C TYR A 174 3.49 -8.50 13.76
N ILE A 175 2.39 -9.10 14.20
CA ILE A 175 1.06 -8.66 13.82
C ILE A 175 0.68 -7.50 14.75
N GLN A 176 0.31 -6.36 14.18
CA GLN A 176 -0.03 -5.17 14.94
C GLN A 176 -1.54 -4.92 14.89
N LEU A 177 -2.15 -4.73 16.06
CA LEU A 177 -3.49 -4.15 16.21
C LEU A 177 -3.32 -2.70 16.65
N THR A 178 -3.89 -1.77 15.88
CA THR A 178 -3.92 -0.36 16.25
C THR A 178 -5.36 0.03 16.56
N ILE A 179 -5.60 0.49 17.78
CA ILE A 179 -6.89 1.04 18.22
C ILE A 179 -6.69 2.55 18.37
N GLN A 180 -7.46 3.34 17.63
CA GLN A 180 -7.30 4.78 17.62
C GLN A 180 -8.65 5.46 17.85
N THR A 181 -8.68 6.38 18.80
CA THR A 181 -9.75 7.34 19.03
C THR A 181 -9.25 8.74 18.62
N GLU A 182 -10.10 9.76 18.70
CA GLU A 182 -9.68 11.15 18.44
C GLU A 182 -8.55 11.63 19.36
N LYS A 183 -8.45 11.05 20.57
CA LYS A 183 -7.53 11.51 21.63
C LYS A 183 -6.37 10.57 21.87
N GLU A 184 -6.56 9.27 21.62
CA GLU A 184 -5.62 8.23 22.04
C GLU A 184 -5.35 7.22 20.92
N LYS A 185 -4.11 6.73 20.87
CA LYS A 185 -3.66 5.66 19.98
C LYS A 185 -3.01 4.56 20.80
N GLN A 186 -3.64 3.39 20.84
CA GLN A 186 -3.12 2.18 21.46
C GLN A 186 -2.60 1.24 20.37
N ILE A 187 -1.41 0.68 20.61
CA ILE A 187 -0.78 -0.28 19.72
C ILE A 187 -0.48 -1.55 20.50
N GLU A 188 -1.03 -2.67 20.03
CA GLU A 188 -0.71 -4.00 20.52
C GLU A 188 0.00 -4.81 19.45
N ARG A 189 1.02 -5.58 19.86
CA ARG A 189 1.84 -6.39 18.95
C ARG A 189 1.87 -7.82 19.41
N PHE A 190 1.58 -8.72 18.47
CA PHE A 190 1.55 -10.16 18.70
C PHE A 190 2.65 -10.82 17.86
N PRO A 191 3.36 -11.82 18.40
CA PRO A 191 4.32 -12.58 17.61
C PRO A 191 3.68 -13.14 16.33
N TYR A 192 4.36 -13.01 15.20
CA TYR A 192 3.87 -13.52 13.92
C TYR A 192 3.89 -15.06 13.89
N LYS A 193 2.78 -15.67 14.34
CA LYS A 193 2.58 -17.13 14.40
C LYS A 193 1.53 -17.65 13.41
N ILE A 194 0.75 -16.74 12.83
CA ILE A 194 -0.33 -16.99 11.87
C ILE A 194 -0.24 -15.98 10.75
N LYS A 195 -0.83 -16.27 9.58
CA LYS A 195 -0.84 -15.32 8.46
C LYS A 195 -1.75 -14.13 8.77
N LEU A 196 -1.46 -12.98 8.16
CA LEU A 196 -2.20 -11.75 8.42
C LEU A 196 -3.70 -11.90 8.09
N TYR A 197 -4.04 -12.63 7.01
CA TYR A 197 -5.43 -12.90 6.66
C TYR A 197 -6.15 -13.78 7.70
N GLU A 198 -5.43 -14.72 8.35
CA GLU A 198 -5.97 -15.56 9.42
C GLU A 198 -6.21 -14.73 10.68
N ALA A 199 -5.28 -13.83 11.02
CA ALA A 199 -5.46 -12.89 12.13
C ALA A 199 -6.66 -11.97 11.91
N MET A 200 -6.82 -11.44 10.69
CA MET A 200 -7.97 -10.62 10.32
C MET A 200 -9.29 -11.41 10.41
N LYS A 201 -9.31 -12.67 9.95
CA LYS A 201 -10.46 -13.56 10.07
C LYS A 201 -10.83 -13.81 11.53
N ARG A 202 -9.85 -14.08 12.40
CA ARG A 202 -10.06 -14.28 13.83
C ARG A 202 -10.60 -13.02 14.50
N LEU A 203 -10.05 -11.85 14.19
CA LEU A 203 -10.50 -10.58 14.72
C LEU A 203 -11.96 -10.27 14.33
N ASN A 204 -12.29 -10.38 13.05
CA ASN A 204 -13.67 -10.14 12.59
C ASN A 204 -14.65 -11.19 13.13
N THR A 205 -14.21 -12.44 13.31
CA THR A 205 -15.04 -13.48 13.97
C THR A 205 -15.27 -13.16 15.43
N LEU A 206 -14.26 -12.64 16.15
CA LEU A 206 -14.39 -12.21 17.54
C LEU A 206 -15.37 -11.03 17.67
N LEU A 207 -15.31 -10.05 16.75
CA LEU A 207 -16.12 -8.84 16.81
C LEU A 207 -17.57 -9.07 16.35
N PHE A 208 -17.77 -9.88 15.32
CA PHE A 208 -19.06 -9.97 14.61
C PHE A 208 -19.67 -11.38 14.58
N GLY A 209 -18.92 -12.41 14.98
CA GLY A 209 -19.39 -13.79 14.97
C GLY A 209 -20.47 -14.06 16.02
N GLY A 210 -21.38 -14.99 15.71
CA GLY A 210 -22.42 -15.45 16.66
C GLY A 210 -23.49 -14.40 17.02
N ARG A 211 -23.50 -13.24 16.36
CA ARG A 211 -24.52 -12.21 16.58
C ARG A 211 -25.88 -12.70 16.09
N ARG A 212 -26.89 -12.61 16.97
CA ARG A 212 -28.30 -12.90 16.62
C ARG A 212 -29.03 -11.70 16.03
N SER A 213 -28.62 -10.50 16.45
CA SER A 213 -29.19 -9.24 15.98
C SER A 213 -28.45 -8.75 14.74
N LEU A 214 -29.22 -8.22 13.77
CA LEU A 214 -28.68 -7.56 12.59
C LEU A 214 -27.73 -6.42 13.01
N ILE A 215 -26.57 -6.32 12.35
CA ILE A 215 -25.66 -5.20 12.54
C ILE A 215 -26.26 -4.01 11.81
N LEU A 216 -26.55 -2.93 12.53
CA LEU A 216 -27.04 -1.69 11.94
C LEU A 216 -25.89 -0.70 11.87
N ALA A 217 -25.66 -0.16 10.68
CA ALA A 217 -24.68 0.89 10.45
C ALA A 217 -25.34 1.98 9.60
N GLU A 218 -25.26 3.25 10.02
CA GLU A 218 -25.72 4.35 9.17
C GLU A 218 -24.91 4.40 7.87
N ARG A 219 -23.59 4.21 8.00
CA ARG A 219 -22.61 4.20 6.94
C ARG A 219 -21.81 2.90 6.98
N PHE A 220 -21.77 2.21 5.85
CA PHE A 220 -20.96 1.02 5.64
C PHE A 220 -19.94 1.28 4.53
N CYS A 221 -18.66 1.18 4.86
CA CYS A 221 -17.55 1.41 3.95
C CYS A 221 -16.84 0.09 3.65
N LEU A 222 -16.49 -0.13 2.38
CA LEU A 222 -15.68 -1.27 1.98
C LEU A 222 -14.19 -0.90 1.99
N PRO A 223 -13.31 -1.82 2.40
CA PRO A 223 -11.87 -1.58 2.36
C PRO A 223 -11.35 -1.52 0.93
N ILE A 224 -10.77 -0.37 0.56
CA ILE A 224 -10.27 -0.03 -0.79
C ILE A 224 -9.20 -1.01 -1.34
N GLN A 225 -8.55 -1.79 -0.47
CA GLN A 225 -7.38 -2.61 -0.82
C GLN A 225 -7.51 -4.08 -0.40
N SER A 226 -8.74 -4.59 -0.20
CA SER A 226 -8.95 -5.98 0.19
C SER A 226 -9.80 -6.70 -0.85
N THR A 227 -9.19 -7.66 -1.56
CA THR A 227 -9.88 -8.52 -2.54
C THR A 227 -10.78 -9.57 -1.89
N ILE A 228 -10.55 -9.88 -0.62
CA ILE A 228 -11.37 -10.80 0.16
C ILE A 228 -11.66 -10.18 1.52
N LEU A 229 -12.94 -9.99 1.82
CA LEU A 229 -13.41 -9.62 3.15
C LEU A 229 -13.44 -10.85 4.05
N ARG A 230 -12.70 -10.80 5.15
CA ARG A 230 -12.59 -11.89 6.12
C ARG A 230 -13.71 -11.82 7.15
N LEU A 231 -14.93 -12.21 6.78
CA LEU A 231 -16.13 -12.03 7.62
C LEU A 231 -16.56 -13.36 8.27
N PRO A 232 -17.17 -13.36 9.47
CA PRO A 232 -17.73 -14.58 10.04
C PRO A 232 -18.92 -15.11 9.22
N VAL A 233 -19.23 -16.40 9.38
CA VAL A 233 -20.42 -17.01 8.78
C VAL A 233 -21.68 -16.28 9.26
N GLY A 234 -22.56 -15.94 8.32
CA GLY A 234 -23.82 -15.26 8.60
C GLY A 234 -23.69 -13.75 8.84
N PHE A 235 -22.52 -13.16 8.60
CA PHE A 235 -22.34 -11.71 8.67
C PHE A 235 -23.32 -10.99 7.73
N LYS A 236 -24.13 -10.08 8.29
CA LYS A 236 -24.97 -9.15 7.55
C LYS A 236 -25.04 -7.78 8.21
N VAL A 237 -25.13 -6.74 7.38
CA VAL A 237 -25.29 -5.36 7.80
C VAL A 237 -26.51 -4.71 7.15
N GLY A 238 -27.36 -4.08 7.96
CA GLY A 238 -28.37 -3.15 7.50
C GLY A 238 -27.79 -1.74 7.44
N THR A 239 -27.79 -1.13 6.26
CA THR A 239 -27.25 0.23 6.05
C THR A 239 -28.07 1.00 5.03
N LYS A 240 -28.15 2.32 5.24
CA LYS A 240 -28.72 3.26 4.27
C LYS A 240 -27.67 3.98 3.44
N GLN A 241 -26.40 3.97 3.88
CA GLN A 241 -25.30 4.58 3.14
C GLN A 241 -24.20 3.55 2.86
N LEU A 242 -23.94 3.28 1.58
CA LEU A 242 -22.85 2.43 1.13
C LEU A 242 -21.76 3.30 0.50
N ARG A 243 -20.53 3.22 1.00
CA ARG A 243 -19.43 4.08 0.53
C ARG A 243 -18.18 3.30 0.18
N ASP A 244 -17.29 3.96 -0.54
CA ASP A 244 -15.96 3.47 -0.90
C ASP A 244 -15.99 2.17 -1.73
N LEU A 245 -16.98 2.02 -2.63
CA LEU A 245 -16.97 0.99 -3.67
C LEU A 245 -15.86 1.31 -4.68
N SER A 246 -14.67 0.82 -4.36
CA SER A 246 -13.40 1.25 -4.95
C SER A 246 -13.07 0.61 -6.30
N LEU A 247 -11.87 0.93 -6.80
CA LEU A 247 -11.28 0.73 -8.14
C LEU A 247 -11.16 -0.72 -8.65
N ILE A 248 -11.47 -1.71 -7.82
CA ILE A 248 -11.22 -3.11 -8.10
C ILE A 248 -12.60 -3.74 -8.33
N GLU A 249 -12.74 -4.46 -9.44
CA GLU A 249 -13.81 -5.44 -9.76
C GLU A 249 -14.76 -5.10 -10.91
N ILE A 250 -14.88 -6.10 -11.79
CA ILE A 250 -15.91 -6.25 -12.81
C ILE A 250 -17.24 -6.73 -12.19
N ASP A 251 -17.21 -7.35 -10.99
CA ASP A 251 -18.35 -8.01 -10.34
C ASP A 251 -18.68 -7.47 -8.93
N ARG A 252 -18.24 -6.26 -8.57
CA ARG A 252 -18.37 -5.71 -7.20
C ARG A 252 -19.77 -5.78 -6.64
N TYR A 253 -20.80 -5.62 -7.47
CA TYR A 253 -22.19 -5.62 -7.02
C TYR A 253 -22.75 -7.01 -6.74
N ASN A 254 -22.22 -8.06 -7.37
CA ASN A 254 -22.75 -9.43 -7.25
C ASN A 254 -22.53 -10.00 -5.85
N ASN A 255 -21.48 -9.55 -5.15
CA ASN A 255 -21.13 -10.03 -3.82
C ASN A 255 -21.82 -9.24 -2.70
N LEU A 256 -22.28 -8.01 -2.95
CA LEU A 256 -22.91 -7.16 -1.93
C LEU A 256 -24.19 -7.73 -1.32
N PRO A 257 -25.09 -8.42 -2.06
CA PRO A 257 -26.26 -9.06 -1.47
C PRO A 257 -25.93 -10.10 -0.37
N SER A 258 -24.71 -10.65 -0.38
CA SER A 258 -24.27 -11.60 0.65
C SER A 258 -23.97 -10.93 1.99
N ILE A 259 -23.60 -9.64 1.98
CA ILE A 259 -23.23 -8.87 3.18
C ILE A 259 -24.31 -7.84 3.57
N LEU A 260 -25.11 -7.37 2.63
CA LEU A 260 -26.14 -6.36 2.87
C LEU A 260 -27.49 -7.00 3.18
N ASP A 261 -28.23 -6.37 4.07
CA ASP A 261 -29.63 -6.69 4.31
C ASP A 261 -30.53 -5.98 3.28
N SER A 262 -31.36 -6.75 2.56
CA SER A 262 -32.19 -6.23 1.49
C SER A 262 -33.30 -5.30 1.98
N SER A 263 -33.74 -5.42 3.24
CA SER A 263 -34.80 -4.56 3.83
C SER A 263 -34.42 -3.08 3.90
N PHE A 264 -33.14 -2.76 3.76
CA PHE A 264 -32.65 -1.38 3.78
C PHE A 264 -32.62 -0.73 2.39
N HIS A 265 -33.02 -1.42 1.33
CA HIS A 265 -33.10 -0.84 -0.02
C HIS A 265 -34.44 -0.09 -0.23
N PRO A 266 -34.47 0.97 -1.07
CA PRO A 266 -33.32 1.61 -1.70
C PRO A 266 -32.43 2.33 -0.69
N LEU A 267 -31.15 2.51 -1.05
CA LEU A 267 -30.17 3.23 -0.25
C LEU A 267 -30.46 4.74 -0.28
N ASP A 268 -30.17 5.42 0.82
CA ASP A 268 -30.20 6.89 0.83
C ASP A 268 -28.98 7.44 0.09
N LEU A 269 -27.83 6.77 0.21
CA LEU A 269 -26.61 7.21 -0.46
C LEU A 269 -25.73 6.04 -0.90
N ILE A 270 -25.18 6.15 -2.10
CA ILE A 270 -24.14 5.26 -2.59
C ILE A 270 -22.95 6.06 -3.14
N SER A 271 -21.73 5.66 -2.81
CA SER A 271 -20.51 6.23 -3.35
C SER A 271 -19.69 5.19 -4.11
N ILE A 272 -19.39 5.47 -5.39
CA ILE A 272 -18.68 4.58 -6.31
C ILE A 272 -17.53 5.29 -7.02
N TYR A 273 -16.57 4.52 -7.49
CA TYR A 273 -15.70 4.91 -8.60
C TYR A 273 -16.24 4.27 -9.89
N VAL A 274 -16.47 5.04 -10.94
CA VAL A 274 -17.05 4.52 -12.18
C VAL A 274 -15.98 3.80 -13.00
N MET A 275 -16.08 2.48 -13.08
CA MET A 275 -15.18 1.63 -13.87
C MET A 275 -15.70 1.46 -15.30
N ASN A 276 -17.02 1.35 -15.44
CA ASN A 276 -17.73 1.22 -16.71
C ASN A 276 -18.96 2.14 -16.70
N ALA A 277 -19.33 2.70 -17.85
CA ALA A 277 -20.52 3.55 -17.96
C ALA A 277 -21.82 2.90 -17.45
N ASN A 278 -21.92 1.56 -17.48
CA ASN A 278 -23.08 0.82 -16.99
C ASN A 278 -23.18 0.77 -15.45
N ASP A 279 -22.13 1.16 -14.72
CA ASP A 279 -22.14 1.19 -13.25
C ASP A 279 -23.27 2.04 -12.68
N VAL A 280 -23.52 3.20 -13.29
CA VAL A 280 -24.55 4.15 -12.82
C VAL A 280 -25.97 3.64 -13.05
N GLN A 281 -26.13 2.67 -13.97
CA GLN A 281 -27.41 2.06 -14.29
C GLN A 281 -27.71 0.84 -13.40
N HIS A 282 -26.70 0.30 -12.70
CA HIS A 282 -26.87 -0.86 -11.85
C HIS A 282 -28.00 -0.64 -10.83
N PRO A 283 -28.95 -1.58 -10.61
CA PRO A 283 -30.16 -1.33 -9.81
C PRO A 283 -29.90 -0.78 -8.40
N MET A 284 -28.86 -1.26 -7.72
CA MET A 284 -28.50 -0.76 -6.39
C MET A 284 -27.95 0.67 -6.41
N VAL A 285 -27.35 1.08 -7.54
CA VAL A 285 -26.84 2.42 -7.76
C VAL A 285 -27.96 3.35 -8.22
N SER A 286 -28.65 3.00 -9.29
CA SER A 286 -29.70 3.81 -9.93
C SER A 286 -30.93 4.05 -9.05
N SER A 287 -31.21 3.13 -8.11
CA SER A 287 -32.31 3.29 -7.14
C SER A 287 -31.95 4.11 -5.89
N ALA A 288 -30.67 4.41 -5.65
CA ALA A 288 -30.26 5.21 -4.49
C ALA A 288 -30.70 6.67 -4.65
N LYS A 289 -31.03 7.36 -3.54
CA LYS A 289 -31.41 8.78 -3.61
C LYS A 289 -30.24 9.65 -4.06
N THR A 290 -29.09 9.52 -3.40
CA THR A 290 -27.87 10.26 -3.70
C THR A 290 -26.77 9.34 -4.22
N LEU A 291 -26.22 9.66 -5.40
CA LEU A 291 -25.03 9.04 -5.97
C LEU A 291 -23.83 9.97 -5.79
N ILE A 292 -22.75 9.48 -5.18
CA ILE A 292 -21.45 10.15 -5.13
C ILE A 292 -20.47 9.46 -6.06
N ILE A 293 -19.97 10.17 -7.07
CA ILE A 293 -18.94 9.69 -7.99
C ILE A 293 -17.58 10.21 -7.53
N SER A 294 -16.69 9.29 -7.15
CA SER A 294 -15.32 9.61 -6.69
C SER A 294 -14.28 9.70 -7.82
N GLY A 295 -14.67 9.32 -9.03
CA GLY A 295 -13.84 9.37 -10.22
C GLY A 295 -14.33 8.42 -11.31
N PHE A 296 -13.64 8.44 -12.45
CA PHE A 296 -13.93 7.65 -13.64
C PHE A 296 -12.65 6.97 -14.11
N ASN A 297 -12.78 5.71 -14.57
CA ASN A 297 -11.70 5.03 -15.28
C ASN A 297 -11.39 5.75 -16.60
N PHE A 298 -10.15 5.64 -17.08
CA PHE A 298 -9.64 6.41 -18.23
C PHE A 298 -10.43 6.20 -19.53
N ASP A 299 -11.03 5.02 -19.70
CA ASP A 299 -11.76 4.64 -20.92
C ASP A 299 -13.26 4.99 -20.87
N VAL A 300 -13.74 5.63 -19.80
CA VAL A 300 -15.15 5.94 -19.63
C VAL A 300 -15.48 7.31 -20.22
N ASP A 301 -16.48 7.37 -21.10
CA ASP A 301 -17.09 8.63 -21.53
C ASP A 301 -17.89 9.23 -20.36
N VAL A 302 -17.26 10.20 -19.69
CA VAL A 302 -17.83 10.93 -18.56
C VAL A 302 -19.15 11.61 -18.92
N GLY A 303 -19.23 12.23 -20.10
CA GLY A 303 -20.39 13.00 -20.52
C GLY A 303 -21.62 12.12 -20.71
N THR A 304 -21.45 11.00 -21.40
CA THR A 304 -22.53 10.01 -21.57
C THR A 304 -22.91 9.36 -20.25
N THR A 305 -21.93 9.03 -19.40
CA THR A 305 -22.19 8.37 -18.12
C THR A 305 -23.03 9.26 -17.19
N ILE A 306 -22.71 10.54 -17.08
CA ILE A 306 -23.46 11.47 -16.21
C ILE A 306 -24.91 11.61 -16.68
N ARG A 307 -25.17 11.63 -18.00
CA ARG A 307 -26.54 11.70 -18.54
C ARG A 307 -27.36 10.45 -18.24
N ASN A 308 -26.70 9.32 -17.99
CA ASN A 308 -27.34 8.05 -17.70
C ASN A 308 -27.63 7.84 -16.20
N CYS A 309 -27.23 8.77 -15.33
CA CYS A 309 -27.58 8.73 -13.92
C CYS A 309 -29.08 9.02 -13.73
N SER A 310 -29.78 8.16 -12.97
CA SER A 310 -31.20 8.31 -12.64
C SER A 310 -31.45 8.73 -11.19
N ASN A 311 -30.39 9.00 -10.43
CA ASN A 311 -30.46 9.37 -9.01
C ASN A 311 -31.06 10.77 -8.82
N GLN A 312 -31.75 10.98 -7.70
CA GLN A 312 -32.32 12.29 -7.36
C GLN A 312 -31.23 13.37 -7.19
N GLN A 313 -30.08 12.96 -6.67
CA GLN A 313 -28.92 13.83 -6.51
C GLN A 313 -27.66 13.10 -6.99
N VAL A 314 -26.84 13.77 -7.80
CA VAL A 314 -25.52 13.29 -8.22
C VAL A 314 -24.48 14.28 -7.75
N MET A 315 -23.52 13.80 -6.96
CA MET A 315 -22.41 14.60 -6.43
C MET A 315 -21.09 14.04 -6.92
N PHE A 316 -20.10 14.91 -7.09
CA PHE A 316 -18.74 14.52 -7.43
C PHE A 316 -17.83 14.73 -6.23
N ASP A 317 -17.34 13.65 -5.66
CA ASP A 317 -16.31 13.67 -4.61
C ASP A 317 -14.96 13.65 -5.29
N SER A 318 -14.47 14.82 -5.65
CA SER A 318 -13.06 14.96 -5.98
C SER A 318 -12.35 15.40 -4.71
N ARG A 319 -11.36 14.60 -4.29
CA ARG A 319 -10.37 15.01 -3.27
C ARG A 319 -9.59 16.28 -3.68
N LEU A 320 -9.92 16.90 -4.82
CA LEU A 320 -9.36 18.11 -5.37
C LEU A 320 -10.38 19.23 -5.69
N MET A 321 -11.71 19.00 -5.79
CA MET A 321 -12.80 19.99 -5.95
C MET A 321 -14.20 19.34 -5.94
N THR A 322 -15.10 19.77 -5.06
CA THR A 322 -16.53 19.40 -5.11
C THR A 322 -17.24 20.22 -6.18
N VAL A 323 -17.89 19.56 -7.15
CA VAL A 323 -18.87 20.20 -8.04
C VAL A 323 -20.22 19.57 -7.78
N THR A 324 -21.20 20.39 -7.39
CA THR A 324 -22.59 19.97 -7.23
C THR A 324 -23.33 20.33 -8.51
N ALA A 325 -24.00 19.36 -9.12
CA ALA A 325 -24.95 19.62 -10.20
C ALA A 325 -26.35 19.29 -9.65
N GLU A 326 -27.19 20.30 -9.55
CA GLU A 326 -28.63 20.13 -9.33
C GLU A 326 -29.29 19.98 -10.72
N GLN A 327 -30.17 19.00 -10.88
CA GLN A 327 -31.01 18.85 -12.08
C GLN A 327 -32.22 19.77 -12.01
#